data_AF-A0A6I4Q6T3-F1
#
_entry.id   AF-A0A6I4Q6T3-F1
#
_cell.length_a   1.000
_cell.length_b   1.000
_cell.length_c   1.000
_cell.angle_alpha   90.00
_cell.angle_beta   90.00
_cell.angle_gamma   90.00
#
_symmetry.space_group_name_H-M   'P 1'
#
loop_
_entity.id
_entity.type
_entity.pdbx_description
1 polymer ?
#
loop_
_entity_poly.entity_id
_entity_poly.type
_entity_poly.pdbx_seq_one_letter_code
_entity_poly.pdbx_strand_id
1 'polypeptide(L)'
;MQQNISDSHYYQMITGYITDLEVYDTQESYLNARKLAGRPDINLLRIGHLDLVFMANRMRINASKMQNIDCDTADIEQYFCCKLGDKVIEGAFCRAFFNEGDYVEVVVDQLAEGTYFAYALRRPADSLLWLHPYATEGTEANNKKRQLPILPLILLIGTAGLGVFIFFYFVVMTFSKQDFSLLLMAAMGLLFLLPAYLTFSTLKKSNSGSVIADKIFATLGYSNPKAVDIEKEYTVFSDKLFDLYRQYCENNNASLTIDEDTYNKFIDHYMHQQSEDDSQDEILLKQYLRQTQKIDGIQWVFFHLNAPTIPSYINVIHTENNNHKSEQ
;
A
#
# COMPACT_ATOMS: atom_id res chain seq x y z
N MET A 1 -28.72 -6.66 -3.94
CA MET A 1 -28.87 -6.31 -2.51
C MET A 1 -27.70 -5.42 -2.15
N GLN A 2 -27.94 -4.12 -1.94
CA GLN A 2 -26.91 -3.13 -1.62
C GLN A 2 -26.44 -3.38 -0.18
N GLN A 3 -25.23 -3.88 0.01
CA GLN A 3 -24.58 -3.76 1.31
C GLN A 3 -24.21 -2.28 1.46
N ASN A 4 -24.95 -1.60 2.34
CA ASN A 4 -24.50 -0.34 2.92
C ASN A 4 -23.16 -0.64 3.60
N ILE A 5 -22.06 -0.21 2.97
CA ILE A 5 -20.81 0.03 3.68
C ILE A 5 -21.19 1.04 4.76
N SER A 6 -21.05 0.63 6.01
CA SER A 6 -21.38 1.42 7.19
C SER A 6 -20.96 2.89 6.99
N ASP A 7 -21.90 3.84 7.14
CA ASP A 7 -21.67 5.30 7.16
C ASP A 7 -20.77 5.76 8.34
N SER A 8 -20.17 4.81 9.04
CA SER A 8 -19.13 5.04 10.03
C SER A 8 -17.92 5.72 9.41
N HIS A 9 -17.49 6.82 10.02
CA HIS A 9 -16.22 7.48 9.72
C HIS A 9 -15.00 6.61 10.06
N TYR A 10 -15.19 5.52 10.81
CA TYR A 10 -14.13 4.66 11.33
C TYR A 10 -14.36 3.19 11.00
N TYR A 11 -13.27 2.43 10.91
CA TYR A 11 -13.35 0.97 10.91
C TYR A 11 -13.54 0.44 12.33
N GLN A 12 -13.83 -0.85 12.44
CA GLN A 12 -13.81 -1.56 13.71
C GLN A 12 -12.41 -2.12 13.95
N MET A 13 -12.12 -2.51 15.19
CA MET A 13 -10.89 -3.21 15.49
C MET A 13 -11.15 -4.53 16.21
N ILE A 14 -10.42 -5.56 15.82
CA ILE A 14 -10.45 -6.88 16.46
C ILE A 14 -9.04 -7.18 16.96
N THR A 15 -8.91 -7.62 18.20
CA THR A 15 -7.63 -7.97 18.81
C THR A 15 -7.64 -9.42 19.27
N GLY A 16 -6.50 -10.10 19.12
CA GLY A 16 -6.38 -11.50 19.48
C GLY A 16 -5.13 -12.17 18.94
N TYR A 17 -5.03 -13.48 19.23
CA TYR A 17 -3.98 -14.33 18.69
C TYR A 17 -4.43 -14.96 17.37
N ILE A 18 -3.53 -14.94 16.38
CA ILE A 18 -3.78 -15.57 15.07
C ILE A 18 -3.85 -17.10 15.25
N THR A 19 -4.91 -17.68 14.69
CA THR A 19 -5.11 -19.13 14.57
C THR A 19 -5.61 -19.47 13.17
N ASP A 20 -5.43 -20.72 12.73
CA ASP A 20 -5.87 -21.21 11.41
C ASP A 20 -5.42 -20.30 10.25
N LEU A 21 -4.13 -19.95 10.22
CA LEU A 21 -3.60 -19.02 9.22
C LEU A 21 -3.39 -19.72 7.87
N GLU A 22 -4.04 -19.17 6.84
CA GLU A 22 -3.88 -19.57 5.45
C GLU A 22 -3.46 -18.36 4.62
N VAL A 23 -2.43 -18.51 3.78
CA VAL A 23 -1.92 -17.46 2.89
C VAL A 23 -1.97 -17.96 1.44
N TYR A 24 -2.35 -17.06 0.53
CA TYR A 24 -2.63 -17.36 -0.86
C TYR A 24 -1.92 -16.34 -1.77
N ASP A 25 -1.08 -16.84 -2.68
CA ASP A 25 -0.33 -15.99 -3.62
C ASP A 25 -1.17 -15.48 -4.81
N THR A 26 -2.38 -16.01 -4.99
CA THR A 26 -3.24 -15.64 -6.12
C THR A 26 -4.68 -15.43 -5.70
N GLN A 27 -5.34 -14.46 -6.33
CA GLN A 27 -6.77 -14.19 -6.15
C GLN A 27 -7.63 -15.43 -6.44
N GLU A 28 -7.27 -16.21 -7.48
CA GLU A 28 -8.00 -17.41 -7.86
C GLU A 28 -7.94 -18.49 -6.78
N SER A 29 -6.75 -18.78 -6.23
CA SER A 29 -6.61 -19.75 -5.14
C SER A 29 -7.40 -19.31 -3.91
N TYR A 30 -7.34 -18.03 -3.56
CA TYR A 30 -8.08 -17.47 -2.44
C TYR A 30 -9.61 -17.59 -2.62
N LEU A 31 -10.14 -17.21 -3.80
CA LEU A 31 -11.57 -17.32 -4.09
C LEU A 31 -12.06 -18.79 -4.10
N ASN A 32 -11.23 -19.70 -4.63
CA ASN A 32 -11.53 -21.13 -4.61
C ASN A 32 -11.59 -21.67 -3.18
N ALA A 33 -10.65 -21.29 -2.32
CA ALA A 33 -10.63 -21.70 -0.91
C ALA A 33 -11.87 -21.20 -0.15
N ARG A 34 -12.26 -19.93 -0.35
CA ARG A 34 -13.51 -19.39 0.22
C ARG A 34 -14.74 -20.19 -0.20
N LYS A 35 -14.83 -20.54 -1.48
CA LYS A 35 -15.94 -21.31 -2.03
C LYS A 35 -16.00 -22.72 -1.43
N LEU A 36 -14.85 -23.37 -1.26
CA LEU A 36 -14.75 -24.67 -0.59
C LEU A 36 -15.13 -24.59 0.90
N ALA A 37 -14.80 -23.48 1.56
CA ALA A 37 -15.21 -23.20 2.94
C ALA A 37 -16.68 -22.77 3.08
N GLY A 38 -17.47 -22.75 2.00
CA GLY A 38 -18.88 -22.38 2.01
C GLY A 38 -19.15 -20.91 2.35
N ARG A 39 -18.16 -20.02 2.17
CA ARG A 39 -18.28 -18.60 2.51
C ARG A 39 -19.07 -17.84 1.45
N PRO A 40 -19.77 -16.75 1.82
CA PRO A 40 -20.46 -15.90 0.87
C PRO A 40 -19.50 -15.35 -0.21
N ASP A 41 -20.05 -15.25 -1.43
CA ASP A 41 -19.36 -14.62 -2.55
C ASP A 41 -19.03 -13.16 -2.21
N ILE A 42 -17.78 -12.79 -2.46
CA ILE A 42 -17.26 -11.45 -2.20
C ILE A 42 -16.79 -10.83 -3.51
N ASN A 43 -17.15 -9.58 -3.74
CA ASN A 43 -16.62 -8.83 -4.87
C ASN A 43 -15.36 -8.09 -4.45
N LEU A 44 -14.21 -8.79 -4.50
CA LEU A 44 -12.90 -8.21 -4.15
C LEU A 44 -12.59 -6.94 -4.93
N LEU A 45 -13.05 -6.83 -6.17
CA LEU A 45 -12.85 -5.64 -7.02
C LEU A 45 -13.53 -4.38 -6.47
N ARG A 46 -14.47 -4.53 -5.53
CA ARG A 46 -15.14 -3.41 -4.85
C ARG A 46 -14.53 -3.08 -3.49
N ILE A 47 -13.62 -3.92 -3.00
CA ILE A 47 -12.97 -3.73 -1.71
C ILE A 47 -11.71 -2.93 -1.95
N GLY A 48 -11.66 -1.75 -1.33
CA GLY A 48 -10.44 -0.98 -1.19
C GLY A 48 -9.66 -0.66 -2.48
N HIS A 49 -10.30 -0.69 -3.64
CA HIS A 49 -9.64 -0.57 -4.95
C HIS A 49 -8.62 -1.67 -5.27
N LEU A 50 -8.80 -2.88 -4.72
CA LEU A 50 -8.00 -4.06 -5.08
C LEU A 50 -8.04 -4.38 -6.57
N ASP A 51 -9.06 -3.93 -7.30
CA ASP A 51 -9.11 -4.02 -8.77
C ASP A 51 -7.92 -3.31 -9.43
N LEU A 52 -7.52 -2.14 -8.91
CA LEU A 52 -6.39 -1.38 -9.43
C LEU A 52 -5.06 -2.05 -9.08
N VAL A 53 -4.95 -2.58 -7.86
CA VAL A 53 -3.76 -3.30 -7.38
C VAL A 53 -3.54 -4.54 -8.23
N PHE A 54 -4.58 -5.34 -8.42
CA PHE A 54 -4.56 -6.53 -9.26
C PHE A 54 -4.18 -6.20 -10.70
N MET A 55 -4.77 -5.14 -11.28
CA MET A 55 -4.42 -4.71 -12.63
C MET A 55 -2.94 -4.29 -12.76
N ALA A 56 -2.43 -3.52 -11.80
CA ALA A 56 -1.04 -3.06 -11.79
C ALA A 56 -0.06 -4.22 -11.64
N ASN A 57 -0.32 -5.14 -10.71
CA ASN A 57 0.49 -6.33 -10.50
C ASN A 57 0.51 -7.23 -11.74
N ARG A 58 -0.64 -7.44 -12.38
CA ARG A 58 -0.72 -8.20 -13.64
C ARG A 58 0.07 -7.53 -14.77
N MET A 59 0.05 -6.20 -14.87
CA MET A 59 0.86 -5.47 -15.85
C MET A 59 2.35 -5.65 -15.59
N ARG A 60 2.81 -5.55 -14.33
CA ARG A 60 4.22 -5.78 -13.95
C ARG A 60 4.67 -7.20 -14.26
N ILE A 61 3.88 -8.21 -13.90
CA ILE A 61 4.18 -9.62 -14.19
C ILE A 61 4.32 -9.83 -15.70
N ASN A 62 3.39 -9.29 -16.49
CA ASN A 62 3.44 -9.42 -17.94
C ASN A 62 4.65 -8.69 -18.55
N ALA A 63 4.97 -7.49 -18.08
CA ALA A 63 6.14 -6.74 -18.54
C ALA A 63 7.45 -7.48 -18.23
N SER A 64 7.58 -8.04 -17.02
CA SER A 64 8.74 -8.82 -16.60
C SER A 64 8.90 -10.09 -17.45
N LYS A 65 7.79 -10.80 -17.71
CA LYS A 65 7.75 -11.94 -18.65
C LYS A 65 8.19 -11.55 -20.07
N MET A 66 7.75 -10.39 -20.57
CA MET A 66 8.17 -9.91 -21.89
C MET A 66 9.67 -9.58 -21.94
N GLN A 67 10.24 -9.13 -20.83
CA GLN A 67 11.65 -8.77 -20.72
C GLN A 67 12.55 -9.95 -20.33
N ASN A 68 11.99 -11.14 -20.06
CA ASN A 68 12.70 -12.29 -19.47
C ASN A 68 13.48 -11.95 -18.20
N ILE A 69 12.93 -11.04 -17.39
CA ILE A 69 13.48 -10.68 -16.08
C ILE A 69 12.56 -11.30 -15.04
N ASP A 70 13.15 -11.76 -13.94
CA ASP A 70 12.35 -12.26 -12.82
C ASP A 70 11.52 -11.11 -12.26
N CYS A 71 10.21 -11.32 -12.12
CA CYS A 71 9.36 -10.31 -11.51
C CYS A 71 9.65 -10.36 -10.03
N ASP A 72 10.16 -9.28 -9.46
CA ASP A 72 10.27 -9.19 -8.01
C ASP A 72 8.91 -9.51 -7.40
N THR A 73 8.83 -10.66 -6.74
CA THR A 73 7.60 -11.15 -6.15
C THR A 73 7.30 -10.43 -4.86
N ALA A 74 8.29 -9.72 -4.27
CA ALA A 74 8.15 -8.98 -3.01
C ALA A 74 6.91 -8.07 -3.03
N ASP A 75 6.55 -7.50 -4.18
CA ASP A 75 5.49 -6.49 -4.32
C ASP A 75 4.12 -7.09 -4.70
N ILE A 76 4.00 -8.42 -4.80
CA ILE A 76 2.78 -9.09 -5.27
C ILE A 76 1.81 -9.26 -4.12
N GLU A 77 0.60 -8.70 -4.27
CA GLU A 77 -0.51 -8.88 -3.33
C GLU A 77 -0.72 -10.35 -2.92
N GLN A 78 -0.68 -10.60 -1.61
CA GLN A 78 -1.05 -11.88 -1.02
C GLN A 78 -2.36 -11.73 -0.28
N TYR A 79 -3.22 -12.74 -0.42
CA TYR A 79 -4.45 -12.85 0.31
C TYR A 79 -4.24 -13.76 1.51
N PHE A 80 -4.94 -13.49 2.60
CA PHE A 80 -4.88 -14.35 3.76
C PHE A 80 -6.25 -14.56 4.37
N CYS A 81 -6.38 -15.66 5.10
CA CYS A 81 -7.47 -15.91 6.01
C CYS A 81 -6.90 -16.40 7.33
N CYS A 82 -7.42 -15.90 8.43
CA CYS A 82 -7.12 -16.42 9.75
C CYS A 82 -8.32 -16.27 10.68
N LYS A 83 -8.19 -16.77 11.90
CA LYS A 83 -9.14 -16.54 12.99
C LYS A 83 -8.50 -15.76 14.11
N LEU A 84 -9.29 -14.85 14.68
CA LEU A 84 -9.06 -14.24 15.97
C LEU A 84 -10.20 -14.68 16.89
N GLY A 85 -9.94 -15.67 17.74
CA GLY A 85 -10.98 -16.39 18.48
C GLY A 85 -11.99 -17.06 17.55
N ASP A 86 -13.27 -16.69 17.64
CA ASP A 86 -14.35 -17.22 16.81
C ASP A 86 -14.61 -16.38 15.53
N LYS A 87 -13.84 -15.30 15.31
CA LYS A 87 -14.03 -14.36 14.20
C LYS A 87 -13.11 -14.72 13.05
N VAL A 88 -13.68 -14.90 11.85
CA VAL A 88 -12.93 -15.12 10.62
C VAL A 88 -12.50 -13.79 10.04
N ILE A 89 -11.19 -13.61 9.91
CA ILE A 89 -10.55 -12.43 9.34
C ILE A 89 -9.98 -12.80 7.99
N GLU A 90 -10.27 -12.00 6.99
CA GLU A 90 -9.77 -12.16 5.63
C GLU A 90 -9.16 -10.85 5.16
N GLY A 91 -8.15 -10.88 4.30
CA GLY A 91 -7.55 -9.64 3.83
C GLY A 91 -6.64 -9.85 2.64
N ALA A 92 -6.15 -8.72 2.13
CA ALA A 92 -5.11 -8.70 1.12
C ALA A 92 -4.08 -7.63 1.51
N PHE A 93 -2.81 -8.01 1.57
CA PHE A 93 -1.68 -7.11 1.81
C PHE A 93 -0.63 -7.34 0.74
N CYS A 94 0.33 -6.43 0.58
CA CYS A 94 1.43 -6.66 -0.35
C CYS A 94 2.20 -7.94 0.02
N ARG A 95 2.37 -8.25 1.31
CA ARG A 95 2.86 -9.55 1.79
C ARG A 95 2.31 -9.85 3.19
N ALA A 96 2.06 -11.12 3.48
CA ALA A 96 1.65 -11.59 4.80
C ALA A 96 2.81 -12.33 5.49
N PHE A 97 3.42 -11.72 6.51
CA PHE A 97 4.58 -12.27 7.25
C PHE A 97 4.30 -12.51 8.75
N PHE A 98 3.04 -12.42 9.16
CA PHE A 98 2.62 -12.80 10.51
C PHE A 98 2.39 -14.31 10.58
N ASN A 99 2.52 -14.87 11.78
CA ASN A 99 2.46 -16.31 12.03
C ASN A 99 1.32 -16.69 12.97
N GLU A 100 0.99 -17.98 13.00
CA GLU A 100 0.14 -18.51 14.06
C GLU A 100 0.73 -18.22 15.45
N GLY A 101 -0.14 -17.83 16.38
CA GLY A 101 0.24 -17.43 17.73
C GLY A 101 0.70 -15.98 17.86
N ASP A 102 0.81 -15.20 16.78
CA ASP A 102 1.09 -13.77 16.89
C ASP A 102 -0.12 -13.04 17.48
N TYR A 103 0.14 -12.18 18.48
CA TYR A 103 -0.84 -11.23 18.96
C TYR A 103 -0.95 -10.04 18.01
N VAL A 104 -2.15 -9.77 17.51
CA VAL A 104 -2.39 -8.73 16.52
C VAL A 104 -3.61 -7.90 16.84
N GLU A 105 -3.59 -6.68 16.33
CA GLU A 105 -4.72 -5.77 16.32
C GLU A 105 -5.07 -5.44 14.87
N VAL A 106 -6.27 -5.81 14.45
CA VAL A 106 -6.67 -5.77 13.05
C VAL A 106 -7.77 -4.75 12.86
N VAL A 107 -7.51 -3.77 12.00
CA VAL A 107 -8.49 -2.78 11.53
C VAL A 107 -9.34 -3.45 10.46
N VAL A 108 -10.63 -3.60 10.73
CA VAL A 108 -11.54 -4.39 9.90
C VAL A 108 -12.83 -3.66 9.54
N ASP A 109 -13.41 -4.06 8.42
CA ASP A 109 -14.82 -3.84 8.13
C ASP A 109 -15.59 -5.16 8.16
N GLN A 110 -16.85 -5.12 8.57
CA GLN A 110 -17.66 -6.32 8.70
C GLN A 110 -18.21 -6.73 7.34
N LEU A 111 -17.99 -7.99 6.97
CA LEU A 111 -18.61 -8.63 5.82
C LEU A 111 -19.90 -9.36 6.23
N ALA A 112 -20.50 -10.11 5.29
CA ALA A 112 -21.63 -10.96 5.61
C ALA A 112 -21.26 -12.08 6.59
N GLU A 113 -22.25 -12.54 7.38
CA GLU A 113 -22.19 -13.78 8.17
C GLU A 113 -21.04 -13.85 9.19
N GLY A 114 -20.68 -12.71 9.81
CA GLY A 114 -19.68 -12.70 10.88
C GLY A 114 -18.23 -12.87 10.40
N THR A 115 -18.00 -12.71 9.11
CA THR A 115 -16.67 -12.61 8.51
C THR A 115 -16.24 -11.14 8.44
N TYR A 116 -14.95 -10.86 8.46
CA TYR A 116 -14.40 -9.51 8.48
C TYR A 116 -13.31 -9.35 7.42
N PHE A 117 -13.24 -8.17 6.80
CA PHE A 117 -12.15 -7.82 5.89
C PHE A 117 -11.15 -6.89 6.57
N ALA A 118 -9.88 -7.28 6.59
CA ALA A 118 -8.77 -6.54 7.17
C ALA A 118 -8.25 -5.48 6.19
N TYR A 119 -8.18 -4.24 6.68
CA TYR A 119 -7.59 -3.10 5.98
C TYR A 119 -6.22 -2.72 6.55
N ALA A 120 -5.96 -3.04 7.81
CA ALA A 120 -4.64 -2.93 8.39
C ALA A 120 -4.47 -3.95 9.51
N LEU A 121 -3.25 -4.36 9.76
CA LEU A 121 -2.90 -5.27 10.86
C LEU A 121 -1.69 -4.69 11.57
N ARG A 122 -1.78 -4.56 12.89
CA ARG A 122 -0.70 -4.11 13.77
C ARG A 122 -0.25 -5.29 14.62
N ARG A 123 1.06 -5.52 14.71
CA ARG A 123 1.65 -6.47 15.67
C ARG A 123 2.41 -5.68 16.75
N PRO A 124 1.81 -5.50 17.94
CA PRO A 124 2.40 -4.66 18.99
C PRO A 124 3.76 -5.15 19.49
N ALA A 125 4.04 -6.45 19.40
CA ALA A 125 5.28 -7.04 19.90
C ALA A 125 6.55 -6.46 19.24
N ASP A 126 6.46 -6.01 17.99
CA ASP A 126 7.58 -5.47 17.23
C ASP A 126 7.26 -4.25 16.38
N SER A 127 6.16 -3.58 16.71
CA SER A 127 5.72 -2.33 16.09
C SER A 127 5.50 -2.40 14.58
N LEU A 128 5.21 -3.60 14.06
CA LEU A 128 4.96 -3.81 12.64
C LEU A 128 3.52 -3.48 12.27
N LEU A 129 3.37 -2.80 11.15
CA LEU A 129 2.10 -2.37 10.57
C LEU A 129 2.02 -2.81 9.11
N TRP A 130 1.04 -3.67 8.83
CA TRP A 130 0.61 -4.02 7.49
C TRP A 130 -0.58 -3.15 7.10
N LEU A 131 -0.55 -2.66 5.86
CA LEU A 131 -1.59 -1.82 5.30
C LEU A 131 -2.19 -2.47 4.06
N HIS A 132 -3.47 -2.19 3.83
CA HIS A 132 -4.13 -2.45 2.56
C HIS A 132 -3.27 -1.88 1.42
N PRO A 133 -3.10 -2.60 0.30
CA PRO A 133 -2.31 -2.11 -0.81
C PRO A 133 -2.75 -0.70 -1.25
N TYR A 134 -1.77 0.16 -1.54
CA TYR A 134 -1.94 1.58 -1.88
C TYR A 134 -2.57 2.48 -0.80
N ALA A 135 -2.84 1.98 0.41
CA ALA A 135 -3.31 2.79 1.53
C ALA A 135 -2.15 3.33 2.40
N THR A 136 -1.06 3.77 1.76
CA THR A 136 0.18 4.21 2.42
C THR A 136 0.19 5.69 2.81
N GLU A 137 -0.69 6.51 2.24
CA GLU A 137 -0.74 7.95 2.46
C GLU A 137 -2.16 8.49 2.55
N GLY A 138 -2.40 9.41 3.49
CA GLY A 138 -3.66 10.11 3.66
C GLY A 138 -3.95 11.12 2.55
N THR A 139 -5.21 11.56 2.47
CA THR A 139 -5.69 12.41 1.37
C THR A 139 -4.98 13.77 1.29
N GLU A 140 -4.59 14.37 2.42
CA GLU A 140 -3.86 15.64 2.43
C GLU A 140 -2.41 15.46 1.96
N ALA A 141 -1.74 14.38 2.40
CA ALA A 141 -0.37 14.06 1.99
C ALA A 141 -0.26 13.83 0.48
N ASN A 142 -1.15 12.99 -0.08
CA ASN A 142 -1.22 12.72 -1.51
C ASN A 142 -1.46 14.02 -2.32
N ASN A 143 -2.41 14.85 -1.87
CA ASN A 143 -2.68 16.13 -2.52
C ASN A 143 -1.49 17.10 -2.50
N LYS A 144 -0.65 17.08 -1.46
CA LYS A 144 0.59 17.88 -1.41
C LYS A 144 1.63 17.40 -2.41
N LYS A 145 1.86 16.08 -2.56
CA LYS A 145 2.74 15.52 -3.61
C LYS A 145 2.27 15.95 -5.00
N ARG A 146 0.95 16.00 -5.21
CA ARG A 146 0.34 16.43 -6.47
C ARG A 146 0.53 17.92 -6.80
N GLN A 147 0.88 18.77 -5.83
CA GLN A 147 1.23 20.18 -6.09
C GLN A 147 2.61 20.32 -6.75
N LEU A 148 3.39 19.23 -6.95
CA LEU A 148 4.44 19.23 -7.95
C LEU A 148 3.87 19.66 -9.31
N PRO A 149 4.63 20.36 -10.16
CA PRO A 149 4.09 21.20 -11.21
C PRO A 149 3.60 20.36 -12.41
N ILE A 150 2.49 19.65 -12.23
CA ILE A 150 1.72 18.98 -13.30
C ILE A 150 1.04 20.05 -14.17
N LEU A 151 0.74 21.23 -13.60
CA LEU A 151 0.11 22.35 -14.29
C LEU A 151 0.91 22.85 -15.52
N PRO A 152 2.23 23.12 -15.46
CA PRO A 152 3.01 23.45 -16.65
C PRO A 152 3.12 22.30 -17.64
N LEU A 153 3.09 21.04 -17.22
CA LEU A 153 3.10 19.89 -18.14
C LEU A 153 1.78 19.81 -18.93
N ILE A 154 0.64 19.99 -18.26
CA ILE A 154 -0.68 20.09 -18.90
C ILE A 154 -0.74 21.29 -19.84
N LEU A 155 -0.21 22.45 -19.42
CA LEU A 155 -0.11 23.64 -20.26
C LEU A 155 0.81 23.44 -21.48
N LEU A 156 1.92 22.72 -21.32
CA LEU A 156 2.86 22.43 -22.42
C LEU A 156 2.24 21.47 -23.43
N ILE A 157 1.58 20.41 -22.96
CA ILE A 157 0.83 19.48 -23.82
C ILE A 157 -0.33 20.22 -24.52
N GLY A 158 -1.03 21.10 -23.79
CA GLY A 158 -2.13 21.90 -24.33
C GLY A 158 -1.68 22.88 -25.41
N THR A 159 -0.59 23.61 -25.18
CA THR A 159 -0.05 24.59 -26.15
C THR A 159 0.60 23.91 -27.36
N ALA A 160 1.35 22.82 -27.16
CA ALA A 160 1.90 22.03 -28.25
C ALA A 160 0.78 21.41 -29.10
N GLY A 161 -0.27 20.88 -28.46
CA GLY A 161 -1.43 20.32 -29.16
C GLY A 161 -2.20 21.37 -29.97
N LEU A 162 -2.40 22.56 -29.40
CA LEU A 162 -3.02 23.69 -30.11
C LEU A 162 -2.20 24.12 -31.33
N GLY A 163 -0.87 24.16 -31.20
CA GLY A 163 0.04 24.49 -32.30
C GLY A 163 -0.02 23.48 -33.45
N VAL A 164 -0.01 22.18 -33.13
CA VAL A 164 -0.17 21.11 -34.12
C VAL A 164 -1.55 21.17 -34.79
N PHE A 165 -2.62 21.40 -34.02
CA PHE A 165 -3.97 21.54 -34.55
C PHE A 165 -4.09 22.71 -35.53
N ILE A 166 -3.56 23.89 -35.17
CA ILE A 166 -3.55 25.07 -36.03
C ILE A 166 -2.74 24.81 -37.31
N PHE A 167 -1.57 24.19 -37.20
CA PHE A 167 -0.73 23.85 -38.36
C PHE A 167 -1.47 22.93 -39.35
N PHE A 168 -2.09 21.85 -38.86
CA PHE A 168 -2.86 20.93 -39.70
C PHE A 168 -4.12 21.59 -40.27
N TYR A 169 -4.80 22.47 -39.52
CA TYR A 169 -5.93 23.26 -40.03
C TYR A 169 -5.53 24.07 -41.27
N PHE A 170 -4.41 24.79 -41.22
CA PHE A 170 -3.92 25.56 -42.36
C PHE A 170 -3.55 24.69 -43.56
N VAL A 171 -2.90 23.54 -43.33
CA VAL A 171 -2.57 22.58 -44.40
C VAL A 171 -3.84 22.05 -45.07
N VAL A 172 -4.84 21.64 -44.29
CA VAL A 172 -6.09 21.08 -44.82
C VAL A 172 -6.92 22.14 -45.55
N MET A 173 -6.98 23.38 -45.04
CA MET A 173 -7.64 24.50 -45.71
C MET A 173 -6.99 24.83 -47.06
N THR A 174 -5.68 24.61 -47.19
CA THR A 174 -4.93 24.84 -48.43
C THR A 174 -5.16 23.74 -49.48
N PHE A 175 -5.44 22.50 -49.06
CA PHE A 175 -5.42 21.33 -49.96
C PHE A 175 -6.75 20.55 -50.08
N SER A 176 -7.79 20.83 -49.29
CA SER A 176 -9.02 20.00 -49.22
C SER A 176 -10.29 20.70 -49.70
N LYS A 177 -11.16 19.96 -50.41
CA LYS A 177 -12.58 20.32 -50.60
C LYS A 177 -13.31 20.28 -49.24
N GLN A 178 -14.35 21.11 -49.12
CA GLN A 178 -14.97 21.54 -47.86
C GLN A 178 -15.42 20.41 -46.91
N ASP A 179 -15.79 19.24 -47.43
CA ASP A 179 -16.40 18.17 -46.61
C ASP A 179 -15.38 17.21 -45.95
N PHE A 180 -14.20 16.98 -46.55
CA PHE A 180 -13.17 16.08 -45.97
C PHE A 180 -12.41 16.76 -44.81
N SER A 181 -12.32 18.08 -44.85
CA SER A 181 -11.67 18.91 -43.82
C SER A 181 -12.32 18.77 -42.44
N LEU A 182 -13.66 18.81 -42.40
CA LEU A 182 -14.44 18.71 -41.17
C LEU A 182 -14.30 17.34 -40.49
N LEU A 183 -14.25 16.26 -41.26
CA LEU A 183 -14.15 14.89 -40.75
C LEU A 183 -12.74 14.61 -40.19
N LEU A 184 -11.70 15.12 -40.85
CA LEU A 184 -10.32 15.05 -40.36
C LEU A 184 -10.12 15.89 -39.09
N MET A 185 -10.75 17.07 -39.01
CA MET A 185 -10.76 17.91 -37.80
C MET A 185 -11.43 17.21 -36.61
N ALA A 186 -12.57 16.55 -36.83
CA ALA A 186 -13.25 15.79 -35.79
C ALA A 186 -12.41 14.60 -35.29
N ALA A 187 -11.77 13.86 -36.22
CA ALA A 187 -10.92 12.72 -35.89
C ALA A 187 -9.66 13.15 -35.10
N MET A 188 -9.01 14.26 -35.49
CA MET A 188 -7.87 14.80 -34.76
C MET A 188 -8.28 15.36 -33.39
N GLY A 189 -9.41 16.06 -33.29
CA GLY A 189 -9.94 16.52 -32.00
C GLY A 189 -10.18 15.37 -31.03
N LEU A 190 -10.72 14.24 -31.50
CA LEU A 190 -10.90 13.03 -30.70
C LEU A 190 -9.56 12.42 -30.23
N LEU A 191 -8.56 12.42 -31.12
CA LEU A 191 -7.21 11.95 -30.82
C LEU A 191 -6.51 12.80 -29.73
N PHE A 192 -6.83 14.09 -29.63
CA PHE A 192 -6.31 14.98 -28.57
C PHE A 192 -7.06 14.84 -27.24
N LEU A 193 -8.36 14.54 -27.28
CA LEU A 193 -9.15 14.29 -26.06
C LEU A 193 -8.77 12.98 -25.37
N LEU A 194 -8.30 11.98 -26.13
CA LEU A 194 -7.89 10.67 -25.60
C LEU A 194 -6.72 10.77 -24.60
N PRO A 195 -5.56 11.37 -24.91
CA PRO A 195 -4.48 11.57 -23.95
C PRO A 195 -4.91 12.38 -22.72
N ALA A 196 -5.71 13.44 -22.91
CA ALA A 196 -6.23 14.24 -21.80
C ALA A 196 -7.15 13.41 -20.87
N TYR A 197 -8.01 12.56 -21.45
CA TYR A 197 -8.85 11.63 -20.71
C TYR A 197 -8.03 10.52 -20.02
N LEU A 198 -7.03 9.97 -20.68
CA LEU A 198 -6.14 8.94 -20.12
C LEU A 198 -5.28 9.49 -18.97
N THR A 199 -4.75 10.70 -19.11
CA THR A 199 -4.03 11.41 -18.03
C THR A 199 -4.96 11.78 -16.88
N PHE A 200 -6.17 12.27 -17.16
CA PHE A 200 -7.15 12.59 -16.11
C PHE A 200 -7.66 11.34 -15.36
N SER A 201 -7.87 10.23 -16.07
CA SER A 201 -8.32 8.97 -15.46
C SER A 201 -7.23 8.28 -14.63
N THR A 202 -5.98 8.33 -15.07
CA THR A 202 -4.83 7.86 -14.29
C THR A 202 -4.63 8.71 -13.03
N LEU A 203 -4.79 10.03 -13.12
CA LEU A 203 -4.81 10.94 -11.97
C LEU A 203 -5.91 10.58 -10.95
N LYS A 204 -7.12 10.22 -11.41
CA LYS A 204 -8.22 9.84 -10.50
C LYS A 204 -7.97 8.49 -9.81
N LYS A 205 -7.28 7.56 -10.47
CA LYS A 205 -6.95 6.23 -9.92
C LYS A 205 -5.90 6.29 -8.79
N SER A 206 -4.98 7.25 -8.83
CA SER A 206 -3.98 7.48 -7.76
C SER A 206 -4.57 7.95 -6.43
N ASN A 207 -5.80 8.49 -6.42
CA ASN A 207 -6.46 9.00 -5.20
C ASN A 207 -7.23 7.94 -4.41
N SER A 208 -7.23 6.71 -4.89
CA SER A 208 -8.20 5.69 -4.47
C SER A 208 -7.83 5.07 -3.11
N GLY A 209 -6.54 4.83 -2.87
CA GLY A 209 -6.03 4.30 -1.61
C GLY A 209 -6.10 5.29 -0.43
N SER A 210 -5.99 6.59 -0.69
CA SER A 210 -5.87 7.60 0.37
C SER A 210 -7.12 7.77 1.23
N VAL A 211 -8.32 7.57 0.67
CA VAL A 211 -9.57 7.62 1.45
C VAL A 211 -9.65 6.45 2.43
N ILE A 212 -9.10 5.29 2.05
CA ILE A 212 -9.02 4.10 2.91
C ILE A 212 -7.95 4.33 3.98
N ALA A 213 -6.80 4.88 3.58
CA ALA A 213 -5.71 5.25 4.48
C ALA A 213 -6.19 6.23 5.57
N ASP A 214 -6.96 7.26 5.20
CA ASP A 214 -7.57 8.20 6.16
C ASP A 214 -8.38 7.46 7.25
N LYS A 215 -9.21 6.49 6.85
CA LYS A 215 -10.01 5.70 7.79
C LYS A 215 -9.16 4.75 8.62
N ILE A 216 -8.15 4.11 8.04
CA ILE A 216 -7.20 3.25 8.74
C ILE A 216 -6.47 4.04 9.82
N PHE A 217 -5.82 5.15 9.46
CA PHE A 217 -5.04 5.96 10.40
C PHE A 217 -5.92 6.61 11.46
N ALA A 218 -7.15 7.00 11.12
CA ALA A 218 -8.12 7.47 12.10
C ALA A 218 -8.49 6.36 13.11
N THR A 219 -8.68 5.13 12.64
CA THR A 219 -9.00 3.97 13.49
C THR A 219 -7.82 3.58 14.38
N LEU A 220 -6.59 3.70 13.87
CA LEU A 220 -5.36 3.48 14.62
C LEU A 220 -5.05 4.61 15.62
N GLY A 221 -5.77 5.73 15.57
CA GLY A 221 -5.66 6.84 16.53
C GLY A 221 -4.67 7.94 16.16
N TYR A 222 -4.23 8.02 14.90
CA TYR A 222 -3.37 9.13 14.46
C TYR A 222 -4.09 10.47 14.63
N SER A 223 -3.38 11.48 15.16
CA SER A 223 -3.96 12.80 15.46
C SER A 223 -4.35 13.59 14.21
N ASN A 224 -3.62 13.42 13.10
CA ASN A 224 -3.95 13.97 11.80
C ASN A 224 -3.90 12.90 10.69
N PRO A 225 -4.92 12.02 10.59
CA PRO A 225 -4.94 10.88 9.67
C PRO A 225 -4.70 11.25 8.20
N LYS A 226 -5.21 12.41 7.78
CA LYS A 226 -5.13 12.85 6.37
C LYS A 226 -3.74 13.27 5.94
N ALA A 227 -2.91 13.71 6.89
CA ALA A 227 -1.57 14.20 6.62
C ALA A 227 -0.48 13.12 6.78
N VAL A 228 -0.86 11.91 7.22
CA VAL A 228 0.07 10.78 7.36
C VAL A 228 0.58 10.35 5.98
N ASP A 229 1.88 10.12 5.90
CA ASP A 229 2.57 9.65 4.71
C ASP A 229 3.62 8.63 5.15
N ILE A 230 3.23 7.36 5.14
CA ILE A 230 4.06 6.28 5.67
C ILE A 230 5.30 6.08 4.78
N GLU A 231 5.18 6.29 3.47
CA GLU A 231 6.31 6.22 2.54
C GLU A 231 7.36 7.29 2.85
N LYS A 232 6.90 8.50 3.23
CA LYS A 232 7.80 9.56 3.65
C LYS A 232 8.50 9.24 4.97
N GLU A 233 7.79 8.67 5.95
CA GLU A 233 8.40 8.21 7.20
C GLU A 233 9.47 7.15 6.92
N TYR A 234 9.17 6.19 6.05
CA TYR A 234 10.13 5.18 5.59
C TYR A 234 11.34 5.80 4.89
N THR A 235 11.13 6.80 4.03
CA THR A 235 12.22 7.48 3.32
C THR A 235 13.18 8.17 4.29
N VAL A 236 12.65 8.92 5.27
CA VAL A 236 13.47 9.55 6.32
C VAL A 236 14.30 8.52 7.08
N PHE A 237 13.68 7.37 7.38
CA PHE A 237 14.34 6.27 8.07
C PHE A 237 15.42 5.60 7.21
N SER A 238 15.15 5.38 5.92
CA SER A 238 16.11 4.86 4.94
C SER A 238 17.29 5.82 4.75
N ASP A 239 17.04 7.12 4.68
CA ASP A 239 18.08 8.16 4.57
C ASP A 239 18.99 8.15 5.80
N LYS A 240 18.41 8.05 7.01
CA LYS A 240 19.19 7.94 8.26
C LYS A 240 20.09 6.70 8.26
N LEU A 241 19.57 5.55 7.82
CA LEU A 241 20.35 4.32 7.72
C LEU A 241 21.51 4.48 6.71
N PHE A 242 21.25 5.13 5.58
CA PHE A 242 22.26 5.39 4.56
C PHE A 242 23.35 6.36 5.05
N ASP A 243 22.99 7.37 5.84
CA ASP A 243 23.96 8.28 6.47
C ASP A 243 24.83 7.55 7.51
N LEU A 244 24.26 6.64 8.30
CA LEU A 244 25.02 5.78 9.22
C LEU A 244 25.99 4.86 8.46
N TYR A 245 25.54 4.27 7.35
CA TYR A 245 26.40 3.48 6.46
C TYR A 245 27.55 4.31 5.92
N ARG A 246 27.28 5.55 5.48
CA ARG A 246 28.30 6.48 4.99
C ARG A 246 29.37 6.74 6.06
N GLN A 247 28.95 7.03 7.29
CA GLN A 247 29.88 7.25 8.41
C GLN A 247 30.72 6.01 8.72
N TYR A 248 30.12 4.82 8.68
CA TYR A 248 30.85 3.56 8.84
C TYR A 248 31.91 3.38 7.75
N CYS A 249 31.60 3.68 6.48
CA CYS A 249 32.57 3.59 5.39
C CYS A 249 33.71 4.59 5.55
N GLU A 250 33.40 5.85 5.92
CA GLU A 250 34.42 6.88 6.19
C GLU A 250 35.38 6.47 7.30
N ASN A 251 34.85 5.92 8.40
CA ASN A 251 35.67 5.47 9.54
C ASN A 251 36.55 4.25 9.21
N ASN A 252 36.13 3.40 8.27
CA ASN A 252 36.85 2.19 7.90
C ASN A 252 37.65 2.32 6.59
N ASN A 253 37.74 3.53 6.00
CA ASN A 253 38.33 3.77 4.67
C ASN A 253 37.76 2.84 3.58
N ALA A 254 36.48 2.46 3.70
CA ALA A 254 35.80 1.59 2.76
C ALA A 254 35.24 2.40 1.58
N SER A 255 35.01 1.74 0.44
CA SER A 255 34.40 2.37 -0.73
C SER A 255 32.96 2.80 -0.43
N LEU A 256 32.55 3.95 -0.97
CA LEU A 256 31.16 4.43 -0.92
C LEU A 256 30.23 3.68 -1.89
N THR A 257 30.79 2.85 -2.77
CA THR A 257 30.00 1.92 -3.58
C THR A 257 29.31 0.93 -2.66
N ILE A 258 27.98 0.79 -2.76
CA ILE A 258 27.24 -0.24 -2.03
C ILE A 258 27.67 -1.59 -2.61
N ASP A 259 28.65 -2.22 -1.99
CA ASP A 259 28.92 -3.63 -2.15
C ASP A 259 28.20 -4.39 -1.02
N GLU A 260 27.58 -5.52 -1.39
CA GLU A 260 26.71 -6.29 -0.50
C GLU A 260 27.45 -6.78 0.76
N ASP A 261 28.75 -7.11 0.63
CA ASP A 261 29.56 -7.60 1.74
C ASP A 261 29.88 -6.50 2.76
N THR A 262 30.28 -5.30 2.31
CA THR A 262 30.50 -4.14 3.19
C THR A 262 29.21 -3.67 3.84
N TYR A 263 28.09 -3.66 3.11
CA TYR A 263 26.79 -3.33 3.67
C TYR A 263 26.37 -4.34 4.75
N ASN A 264 26.50 -5.64 4.50
CA ASN A 264 26.19 -6.67 5.49
C ASN A 264 27.07 -6.57 6.74
N LYS A 265 28.37 -6.27 6.58
CA LYS A 265 29.28 -6.01 7.70
C LYS A 265 28.86 -4.78 8.52
N PHE A 266 28.44 -3.70 7.85
CA PHE A 266 27.89 -2.53 8.53
C PHE A 266 26.64 -2.88 9.32
N ILE A 267 25.68 -3.59 8.71
CA ILE A 267 24.44 -3.99 9.39
C ILE A 267 24.77 -4.83 10.61
N ASP A 268 25.64 -5.84 10.48
CA ASP A 268 26.05 -6.68 11.60
C ASP A 268 26.74 -5.88 12.72
N HIS A 269 27.64 -4.95 12.36
CA HIS A 269 28.30 -4.06 13.30
C HIS A 269 27.31 -3.17 14.06
N TYR A 270 26.44 -2.46 13.33
CA TYR A 270 25.46 -1.53 13.91
C TYR A 270 24.45 -2.25 14.79
N MET A 271 24.08 -3.48 14.42
CA MET A 271 23.11 -4.29 15.15
C MET A 271 23.60 -4.79 16.52
N HIS A 272 24.91 -5.01 16.65
CA HIS A 272 25.56 -5.50 17.87
C HIS A 272 26.08 -4.36 18.75
N GLN A 273 26.10 -3.13 18.23
CA GLN A 273 26.46 -1.95 19.00
C GLN A 273 25.32 -1.63 19.98
N GLN A 274 25.48 -2.00 21.26
CA GLN A 274 24.56 -1.58 22.34
C GLN A 274 25.05 -0.24 22.89
N SER A 275 24.21 0.79 22.85
CA SER A 275 24.42 2.05 23.56
C SER A 275 23.33 2.21 24.61
N GLU A 276 23.69 2.56 25.84
CA GLU A 276 22.71 2.93 26.88
C GLU A 276 21.97 4.25 26.55
N ASP A 277 22.48 5.02 25.59
CA ASP A 277 21.94 6.31 25.12
C ASP A 277 21.25 6.20 23.74
N ASP A 278 20.91 4.99 23.29
CA ASP A 278 20.18 4.83 22.02
C ASP A 278 18.81 5.55 22.11
N SER A 279 18.56 6.43 21.15
CA SER A 279 17.24 7.04 20.97
C SER A 279 16.19 5.99 20.61
N GLN A 280 14.91 6.28 20.88
CA GLN A 280 13.80 5.37 20.53
C GLN A 280 13.80 5.00 19.04
N ASP A 281 14.14 5.94 18.17
CA ASP A 281 14.26 5.71 16.72
C ASP A 281 15.40 4.74 16.36
N GLU A 282 16.51 4.76 17.11
CA GLU A 282 17.64 3.85 16.91
C GLU A 282 17.33 2.44 17.39
N ILE A 283 16.59 2.32 18.50
CA ILE A 283 16.10 1.03 18.98
C ILE A 283 15.18 0.39 17.93
N LEU A 284 14.23 1.16 17.39
CA LEU A 284 13.33 0.70 16.34
C LEU A 284 14.07 0.38 15.04
N LEU A 285 15.09 1.17 14.67
CA LEU A 285 15.94 0.88 13.51
C LEU A 285 16.69 -0.44 13.66
N LYS A 286 17.31 -0.68 14.81
CA LYS A 286 17.96 -1.96 15.10
C LYS A 286 16.95 -3.11 15.07
N GLN A 287 15.76 -2.91 15.63
CA GLN A 287 14.70 -3.92 15.57
C GLN A 287 14.26 -4.22 14.14
N TYR A 288 14.08 -3.20 13.30
CA TYR A 288 13.77 -3.37 11.89
C TYR A 288 14.84 -4.18 11.17
N LEU A 289 16.10 -3.81 11.31
CA LEU A 289 17.20 -4.50 10.66
C LEU A 289 17.33 -5.97 11.09
N ARG A 290 17.01 -6.31 12.34
CA ARG A 290 16.90 -7.72 12.77
C ARG A 290 15.79 -8.46 12.05
N GLN A 291 14.67 -7.78 11.80
CA GLN A 291 13.55 -8.38 11.09
C GLN A 291 13.81 -8.45 9.58
N THR A 292 14.47 -7.46 8.97
CA THR A 292 14.82 -7.47 7.54
C THR A 292 15.78 -8.60 7.18
N GLN A 293 16.72 -8.94 8.06
CA GLN A 293 17.58 -10.11 7.88
C GLN A 293 16.85 -11.45 7.97
N LYS A 294 15.72 -11.49 8.69
CA LYS A 294 14.94 -12.71 8.94
C LYS A 294 13.80 -12.91 7.95
N ILE A 295 13.26 -11.81 7.43
CA ILE A 295 12.03 -11.78 6.64
C ILE A 295 12.35 -11.10 5.30
N ASP A 296 12.38 -11.91 4.25
CA ASP A 296 12.48 -11.40 2.88
C ASP A 296 11.23 -10.56 2.54
N GLY A 297 11.40 -9.40 1.87
CA GLY A 297 10.29 -8.53 1.47
C GLY A 297 9.67 -7.64 2.57
N ILE A 298 10.34 -7.43 3.71
CA ILE A 298 9.84 -6.57 4.80
C ILE A 298 9.62 -5.10 4.43
N GLN A 299 10.09 -4.65 3.25
CA GLN A 299 9.84 -3.30 2.73
C GLN A 299 8.35 -2.92 2.65
N TRP A 300 7.47 -3.93 2.69
CA TRP A 300 6.02 -3.82 2.67
C TRP A 300 5.36 -3.72 4.05
N VAL A 301 6.17 -3.80 5.11
CA VAL A 301 5.74 -3.65 6.49
C VAL A 301 6.35 -2.39 7.05
N PHE A 302 5.50 -1.57 7.66
CA PHE A 302 5.91 -0.27 8.18
C PHE A 302 6.10 -0.35 9.69
N PHE A 303 7.07 0.41 10.18
CA PHE A 303 7.24 0.61 11.62
C PHE A 303 6.33 1.73 12.04
N HIS A 304 5.41 1.46 12.95
CA HIS A 304 4.72 2.55 13.60
C HIS A 304 5.63 3.11 14.70
N LEU A 305 6.28 4.26 14.45
CA LEU A 305 7.23 4.88 15.39
C LEU A 305 6.55 5.29 16.71
N ASN A 306 5.30 5.75 16.61
CA ASN A 306 4.46 6.12 17.73
C ASN A 306 3.13 5.36 17.61
N ALA A 307 2.99 4.23 18.30
CA ALA A 307 1.72 3.52 18.37
C ALA A 307 0.70 4.46 19.03
N PRO A 308 -0.27 5.04 18.30
CA PRO A 308 -1.24 5.87 18.96
C PRO A 308 -2.08 4.96 19.84
N THR A 309 -2.41 5.44 21.04
CA THR A 309 -3.40 4.76 21.87
C THR A 309 -4.70 4.72 21.09
N ILE A 310 -5.26 3.53 20.99
CA ILE A 310 -6.53 3.30 20.30
C ILE A 310 -7.57 4.22 20.93
N PRO A 311 -8.24 5.07 20.14
CA PRO A 311 -9.20 6.00 20.71
C PRO A 311 -10.38 5.27 21.33
N SER A 312 -10.88 5.76 22.46
CA SER A 312 -12.00 5.14 23.19
C SER A 312 -13.32 5.07 22.42
N TYR A 313 -13.45 5.83 21.33
CA TYR A 313 -14.62 5.82 20.46
C TYR A 313 -14.55 4.74 19.37
N ILE A 314 -13.43 4.04 19.22
CA ILE A 314 -13.31 2.91 18.29
C ILE A 314 -13.93 1.67 18.93
N ASN A 315 -14.78 0.97 18.18
CA ASN A 315 -15.31 -0.31 18.62
C ASN A 315 -14.20 -1.37 18.58
N VAL A 316 -13.75 -1.84 19.74
CA VAL A 316 -12.71 -2.87 19.87
C VAL A 316 -13.32 -4.17 20.37
N ILE A 317 -13.16 -5.24 19.59
CA ILE A 317 -13.55 -6.60 19.94
C ILE A 317 -12.30 -7.34 20.43
N HIS A 318 -12.25 -7.65 21.72
CA HIS A 318 -11.18 -8.47 22.30
C HIS A 318 -11.59 -9.94 22.30
N THR A 319 -10.81 -10.79 21.62
CA THR A 319 -11.15 -12.22 21.44
C THR A 319 -10.52 -13.13 22.50
N GLU A 320 -9.60 -12.57 23.29
CA GLU A 320 -8.78 -13.24 24.31
C GLU A 320 -9.60 -13.75 25.51
N ASN A 321 -10.70 -13.05 25.83
CA ASN A 321 -11.53 -13.33 27.00
C ASN A 321 -12.51 -14.51 26.83
N ASN A 322 -12.57 -15.14 25.65
CA ASN A 322 -13.48 -16.25 25.39
C ASN A 322 -12.89 -17.63 25.73
N ASN A 323 -11.58 -17.73 26.02
CA ASN A 323 -10.94 -19.01 26.36
C ASN A 323 -11.13 -19.45 27.83
N HIS A 324 -11.66 -18.58 28.70
CA HIS A 324 -11.83 -18.88 30.13
C HIS A 324 -13.26 -19.21 30.58
N LYS A 325 -14.24 -19.28 29.67
CA LYS A 325 -15.64 -19.57 30.02
C LYS A 325 -16.16 -20.95 29.64
N SER A 326 -15.32 -21.82 29.07
CA SER A 326 -15.67 -23.20 28.70
C SER A 326 -15.19 -24.26 29.69
N GLU A 327 -14.71 -23.87 30.87
CA GLU A 327 -14.38 -24.78 31.97
C GLU A 327 -14.96 -24.28 33.31
N GLN A 328 -16.30 -24.31 33.45
CA GLN A 328 -16.96 -24.43 34.75
C GLN A 328 -18.24 -25.26 34.64
#